data_AF-A0A8H7ZZS2-F1
#
_entry.id   AF-A0A8H7ZZS2-F1
#
_cell.length_a   1.000
_cell.length_b   1.000
_cell.length_c   1.000
_cell.angle_alpha   90.00
_cell.angle_beta   90.00
_cell.angle_gamma   90.00
#
_symmetry.space_group_name_H-M   'P 1'
#
loop_
_entity.id
_entity.type
_entity.pdbx_description
1 polymer ?
#
loop_
_entity_poly.entity_id
_entity_poly.type
_entity_poly.pdbx_seq_one_letter_code
_entity_poly.pdbx_strand_id
1 'polypeptide(L)'
;RRPAARPSETGQHPGEEASDHTDVGQRQRCELLGFSPETRRALFPPLPRAWRPHREPAPAASGCTDRRGLANHFSHVSPPDISNLTVLGCSAIFLLCPLMVVYFWVSCNSYRCALLGPFHDLQLRYILTNSLKEALVGFAEDELPRPTLYGFVLYAGWLVFQGLCYAFLPAVNGLLAWTVSLTFFLAGCLLFKLYPGSIIHDNWGALLVATNVYGYFLTFFVYAKAHLFPSHPEDRKFSGSVVYDVFMGVEFNPRFGELWDFKLFHNGRPGII
;
A
#
# COMPACT_ATOMS: atom_id res chain seq x y z
N ARG A 1 -13.26 23.48 78.91
CA ARG A 1 -12.00 22.73 78.72
C ARG A 1 -12.06 21.99 77.38
N ARG A 2 -11.26 22.42 76.40
CA ARG A 2 -10.73 21.58 75.29
C ARG A 2 -9.67 20.60 75.89
N PRO A 3 -9.20 19.52 75.20
CA PRO A 3 -8.76 19.46 73.77
C PRO A 3 -9.13 18.17 72.96
N ALA A 4 -9.27 18.24 71.62
CA ALA A 4 -8.40 17.72 70.51
C ALA A 4 -8.59 16.20 70.20
N ALA A 5 -8.55 15.61 68.98
CA ALA A 5 -8.23 15.98 67.58
C ALA A 5 -8.87 14.96 66.57
N ARG A 6 -8.84 15.29 65.26
CA ARG A 6 -9.26 14.51 64.06
C ARG A 6 -8.06 13.70 63.46
N PRO A 7 -8.24 12.71 62.53
CA PRO A 7 -8.37 12.96 61.06
C PRO A 7 -9.27 11.93 60.29
N SER A 8 -10.15 12.34 59.35
CA SER A 8 -10.08 12.31 57.85
C SER A 8 -9.83 10.96 57.14
N GLU A 9 -10.84 10.42 56.44
CA GLU A 9 -10.69 9.41 55.38
C GLU A 9 -11.36 9.88 54.08
N THR A 10 -10.63 9.71 52.98
CA THR A 10 -10.87 10.10 51.59
C THR A 10 -11.55 8.96 50.79
N GLY A 11 -12.34 9.32 49.77
CA GLY A 11 -13.09 8.40 48.92
C GLY A 11 -12.30 7.65 47.84
N GLN A 12 -13.00 6.77 47.12
CA GLN A 12 -12.52 6.13 45.88
C GLN A 12 -13.69 5.82 44.93
N HIS A 13 -13.72 6.55 43.81
CA HIS A 13 -14.41 6.19 42.56
C HIS A 13 -13.54 5.19 41.79
N PRO A 14 -14.12 4.24 41.02
CA PRO A 14 -13.35 3.33 40.17
C PRO A 14 -12.84 4.06 38.92
N GLY A 15 -11.52 4.00 38.69
CA GLY A 15 -10.84 4.63 37.56
C GLY A 15 -10.90 3.80 36.27
N GLU A 16 -10.99 4.51 35.16
CA GLU A 16 -10.80 4.05 33.77
C GLU A 16 -9.46 3.31 33.59
N GLU A 17 -9.53 2.04 33.18
CA GLU A 17 -8.39 1.28 32.68
C GLU A 17 -8.12 1.64 31.21
N ALA A 18 -6.97 2.28 30.96
CA ALA A 18 -6.37 2.39 29.63
C ALA A 18 -5.88 1.01 29.20
N SER A 19 -6.58 0.40 28.24
CA SER A 19 -6.39 -0.98 27.83
C SER A 19 -5.49 -1.10 26.59
N ASP A 20 -4.41 -1.87 26.72
CA ASP A 20 -3.45 -2.26 25.67
C ASP A 20 -4.17 -3.10 24.59
N HIS A 21 -4.24 -2.57 23.36
CA HIS A 21 -5.18 -3.05 22.32
C HIS A 21 -4.85 -4.42 21.69
N THR A 22 -3.74 -5.07 22.05
CA THR A 22 -3.36 -6.39 21.52
C THR A 22 -3.76 -7.56 22.41
N ASP A 23 -3.76 -7.41 23.74
CA ASP A 23 -4.12 -8.48 24.69
C ASP A 23 -5.64 -8.53 24.97
N VAL A 24 -6.31 -7.38 24.90
CA VAL A 24 -7.76 -7.25 25.13
C VAL A 24 -8.57 -7.97 24.05
N GLY A 25 -8.11 -7.92 22.79
CA GLY A 25 -8.79 -8.56 21.67
C GLY A 25 -8.79 -10.09 21.76
N GLN A 26 -7.72 -10.71 22.29
CA GLN A 26 -7.64 -12.16 22.47
C GLN A 26 -8.43 -12.63 23.69
N ARG A 27 -8.44 -11.86 24.78
CA ARG A 27 -9.29 -12.13 25.96
C ARG A 27 -10.78 -12.04 25.64
N GLN A 28 -11.22 -11.00 24.93
CA GLN A 28 -12.61 -10.84 24.51
C GLN A 28 -13.07 -11.97 23.57
N ARG A 29 -12.19 -12.45 22.68
CA ARG A 29 -12.50 -13.58 21.78
C ARG A 29 -12.69 -14.90 22.52
N CYS A 30 -11.99 -15.12 23.63
CA CYS A 30 -12.16 -16.32 24.44
C CYS A 30 -13.44 -16.31 25.28
N GLU A 31 -13.92 -15.13 25.68
CA GLU A 31 -15.20 -14.97 26.39
C GLU A 31 -16.39 -15.21 25.45
N LEU A 32 -16.31 -14.79 24.19
CA LEU A 32 -17.30 -15.07 23.15
C LEU A 32 -17.40 -16.55 22.76
N LEU A 33 -16.37 -17.36 23.05
CA LEU A 33 -16.28 -18.78 22.69
C LEU A 33 -16.48 -19.74 23.88
N GLY A 34 -16.84 -19.23 25.07
CA GLY A 34 -17.26 -20.06 26.21
C GLY A 34 -16.17 -20.92 26.86
N PHE A 35 -14.89 -20.61 26.67
CA PHE A 35 -13.80 -21.44 27.21
C PHE A 35 -13.66 -21.34 28.74
N SER A 36 -13.46 -22.51 29.37
CA SER A 36 -13.17 -22.65 30.80
C SER A 36 -11.89 -21.86 31.20
N PRO A 37 -11.83 -21.34 32.44
CA PRO A 37 -10.65 -20.63 32.97
C PRO A 37 -9.35 -21.45 32.91
N GLU A 38 -9.45 -22.77 33.00
CA GLU A 38 -8.29 -23.69 32.97
C GLU A 38 -7.75 -23.84 31.54
N THR A 39 -8.64 -23.94 30.55
CA THR A 39 -8.29 -23.98 29.12
C THR A 39 -7.61 -22.68 28.66
N ARG A 40 -8.02 -21.54 29.20
CA ARG A 40 -7.39 -20.22 28.93
C ARG A 40 -5.93 -20.16 29.38
N ARG A 41 -5.59 -20.73 30.54
CA ARG A 41 -4.21 -20.74 31.05
C ARG A 41 -3.29 -21.68 30.29
N ALA A 42 -3.83 -22.75 29.71
CA ALA A 42 -3.06 -23.72 28.91
C ALA A 42 -2.71 -23.18 27.52
N LEU A 43 -3.62 -22.44 26.88
CA LEU A 43 -3.41 -21.87 25.53
C LEU A 43 -2.56 -20.59 25.54
N PHE A 44 -2.59 -19.81 26.63
CA PHE A 44 -1.87 -18.55 26.76
C PHE A 44 -1.14 -18.47 28.11
N PRO A 45 0.02 -19.15 28.25
CA PRO A 45 0.82 -19.05 29.46
C PRO A 45 1.35 -17.62 29.63
N PRO A 46 1.44 -17.11 30.86
CA PRO A 46 2.00 -15.78 31.11
C PRO A 46 3.46 -15.72 30.64
N LEU A 47 3.83 -14.61 29.99
CA LEU A 47 5.19 -14.39 29.50
C LEU A 47 6.24 -14.54 30.63
N PRO A 48 7.41 -15.15 30.34
CA PRO A 48 8.53 -15.22 31.28
C PRO A 48 8.90 -13.82 31.79
N ARG A 49 9.33 -13.69 33.06
CA ARG A 49 9.67 -12.40 33.69
C ARG A 49 10.66 -11.55 32.87
N ALA A 50 11.53 -12.17 32.08
CA ALA A 50 12.51 -11.50 31.22
C ALA A 50 11.92 -10.74 30.02
N TRP A 51 10.65 -11.01 29.66
CA TRP A 51 9.96 -10.41 28.52
C TRP A 51 8.83 -9.45 28.92
N ARG A 52 8.78 -9.04 30.21
CA ARG A 52 7.87 -7.98 30.62
C ARG A 52 8.50 -6.62 30.28
N PRO A 53 7.81 -5.75 29.53
CA PRO A 53 8.31 -4.39 29.30
C PRO A 53 8.48 -3.67 30.64
N HIS A 54 9.60 -2.95 30.79
CA HIS A 54 9.83 -2.08 31.94
C HIS A 54 8.73 -1.03 31.99
N ARG A 55 7.88 -1.04 33.03
CA ARG A 55 6.99 0.08 33.32
C ARG A 55 7.84 1.22 33.86
N GLU A 56 8.02 2.27 33.07
CA GLU A 56 8.38 3.57 33.63
C GLU A 56 7.22 4.06 34.52
N PRO A 57 7.49 4.62 35.70
CA PRO A 57 6.45 5.21 36.53
C PRO A 57 5.84 6.41 35.80
N ALA A 58 4.51 6.41 35.67
CA ALA A 58 3.77 7.53 35.13
C ALA A 58 4.08 8.82 35.91
N PRO A 59 4.23 9.99 35.25
CA PRO A 59 4.42 11.25 35.95
C PRO A 59 3.18 11.54 36.81
N ALA A 60 3.43 11.98 38.04
CA ALA A 60 2.39 12.32 39.00
C ALA A 60 1.40 13.34 38.43
N ALA A 61 0.11 13.06 38.57
CA ALA A 61 -0.97 13.93 38.13
C ALA A 61 -0.96 15.26 38.90
N SER A 62 -0.31 16.28 38.33
CA SER A 62 -0.45 17.67 38.79
C SER A 62 -1.37 18.43 37.84
N GLY A 63 -2.56 18.76 38.34
CA GLY A 63 -3.37 19.87 37.85
C GLY A 63 -4.23 19.59 36.62
N CYS A 64 -5.55 19.63 36.81
CA CYS A 64 -6.51 19.77 35.74
C CYS A 64 -6.33 21.17 35.11
N THR A 65 -5.48 21.27 34.08
CA THR A 65 -5.37 22.47 33.24
C THR A 65 -6.38 22.41 32.10
N ASP A 66 -7.00 23.57 31.89
CA ASP A 66 -8.07 23.86 30.94
C ASP A 66 -7.87 23.24 29.54
N ARG A 67 -8.71 22.26 29.18
CA ARG A 67 -8.74 21.62 27.85
C ARG A 67 -9.03 22.60 26.71
N ARG A 68 -9.50 23.83 26.98
CA ARG A 68 -9.73 24.84 25.92
C ARG A 68 -8.43 25.47 25.41
N GLY A 69 -7.37 25.49 26.21
CA GLY A 69 -6.07 26.06 25.80
C GLY A 69 -5.24 25.13 24.91
N LEU A 70 -5.33 23.81 25.13
CA LEU A 70 -4.56 22.82 24.37
C LEU A 70 -5.08 22.62 22.94
N ALA A 71 -6.40 22.76 22.74
CA ALA A 71 -7.04 22.68 21.43
C ALA A 71 -6.62 23.83 20.50
N ASN A 72 -6.26 24.99 21.07
CA ASN A 72 -5.83 26.17 20.32
C ASN A 72 -4.33 26.17 19.98
N HIS A 73 -3.52 25.30 20.59
CA HIS A 73 -2.08 25.24 20.32
C HIS A 73 -1.73 24.34 19.12
N PHE A 74 -2.60 23.39 18.77
CA PHE A 74 -2.40 22.47 17.63
C PHE A 74 -3.20 22.84 16.37
N SER A 75 -4.03 23.89 16.40
CA SER A 75 -4.91 24.27 15.28
C SER A 75 -4.26 25.16 14.21
N HIS A 76 -2.98 25.52 14.39
CA HIS A 76 -2.27 26.42 13.47
C HIS A 76 -0.87 25.94 13.08
N VAL A 77 -0.68 24.63 12.91
CA VAL A 77 0.43 24.16 12.08
C VAL A 77 0.00 24.35 10.64
N SER A 78 0.34 25.49 10.04
CA SER A 78 0.27 25.66 8.59
C SER A 78 0.98 24.46 7.94
N PRO A 79 0.38 23.80 6.93
CA PRO A 79 1.08 22.73 6.23
C PRO A 79 2.42 23.29 5.75
N PRO A 80 3.53 22.55 5.91
CA PRO A 80 4.83 23.04 5.47
C PRO A 80 4.74 23.41 3.99
N ASP A 81 5.16 24.62 3.66
CA ASP A 81 5.15 25.10 2.28
C ASP A 81 5.96 24.12 1.41
N ILE A 82 5.27 23.44 0.50
CA ILE A 82 5.95 22.51 -0.40
C ILE A 82 6.77 23.32 -1.38
N SER A 83 8.09 23.11 -1.34
CA SER A 83 9.01 23.78 -2.26
C SER A 83 8.70 23.40 -3.71
N ASN A 84 8.87 24.35 -4.64
CA ASN A 84 8.75 24.07 -6.07
C ASN A 84 9.70 22.96 -6.54
N LEU A 85 10.86 22.81 -5.88
CA LEU A 85 11.80 21.72 -6.15
C LEU A 85 11.20 20.35 -5.82
N THR A 86 10.46 20.24 -4.72
CA THR A 86 9.74 19.01 -4.35
C THR A 86 8.67 18.68 -5.39
N VAL A 87 7.89 19.67 -5.83
CA VAL A 87 6.86 19.48 -6.86
C VAL A 87 7.48 19.04 -8.20
N LEU A 88 8.59 19.66 -8.59
CA LEU A 88 9.34 19.28 -9.78
C LEU A 88 9.89 17.86 -9.65
N GLY A 89 10.42 17.49 -8.48
CA GLY A 89 10.90 16.13 -8.19
C GLY A 89 9.79 15.09 -8.28
N CYS A 90 8.64 15.33 -7.65
CA CYS A 90 7.46 14.47 -7.76
C CYS A 90 7.02 14.30 -9.22
N SER A 91 6.95 15.41 -9.98
CA SER A 91 6.59 15.39 -11.40
C SER A 91 7.58 14.57 -12.23
N ALA A 92 8.87 14.76 -11.98
CA ALA A 92 9.94 14.05 -12.69
C ALA A 92 9.88 12.55 -12.41
N ILE A 93 9.73 12.12 -11.15
CA ILE A 93 9.62 10.70 -10.80
C ILE A 93 8.36 10.10 -11.44
N PHE A 94 7.22 10.79 -11.32
CA PHE A 94 5.95 10.33 -11.86
C PHE A 94 6.03 10.08 -13.37
N LEU A 95 6.69 10.95 -14.13
CA LEU A 95 6.84 10.82 -15.58
C LEU A 95 8.00 9.91 -16.01
N LEU A 96 9.15 9.98 -15.35
CA LEU A 96 10.38 9.31 -15.80
C LEU A 96 10.49 7.87 -15.35
N CYS A 97 9.94 7.48 -14.19
CA CYS A 97 9.97 6.09 -13.73
C CYS A 97 9.38 5.09 -14.74
N PRO A 98 8.17 5.29 -15.29
CA PRO A 98 7.63 4.35 -16.28
C PRO A 98 8.44 4.36 -17.58
N LEU A 99 8.95 5.52 -18.01
CA LEU A 99 9.81 5.63 -19.20
C LEU A 99 11.13 4.88 -19.02
N MET A 100 11.73 4.93 -17.83
CA MET A 100 12.94 4.20 -17.49
C MET A 100 12.70 2.68 -17.51
N VAL A 101 11.56 2.20 -17.02
CA VAL A 101 11.21 0.77 -17.09
C VAL A 101 11.02 0.33 -18.55
N VAL A 102 10.34 1.14 -19.37
CA VAL A 102 10.24 0.89 -20.81
C VAL A 102 11.62 0.85 -21.47
N TYR A 103 12.50 1.79 -21.13
CA TYR A 103 13.87 1.85 -21.66
C TYR A 103 14.68 0.58 -21.34
N PHE A 104 14.64 0.12 -20.09
CA PHE A 104 15.30 -1.13 -19.71
C PHE A 104 14.69 -2.34 -20.40
N TRP A 105 13.36 -2.36 -20.56
CA TRP A 105 12.70 -3.41 -21.31
C TRP A 105 13.16 -3.44 -22.77
N VAL A 106 13.16 -2.30 -23.47
CA VAL A 106 13.66 -2.20 -24.86
C VAL A 106 15.12 -2.65 -24.94
N SER A 107 15.97 -2.19 -24.02
CA SER A 107 17.39 -2.58 -23.97
C SER A 107 17.56 -4.10 -23.90
N CYS A 108 16.76 -4.77 -23.07
CA CYS A 108 16.84 -6.22 -22.92
C CYS A 108 16.15 -7.00 -24.05
N ASN A 109 15.00 -6.52 -24.52
CA ASN A 109 14.20 -7.19 -25.54
C ASN A 109 14.89 -7.18 -26.91
N SER A 110 15.46 -6.04 -27.31
CA SER A 110 15.96 -5.85 -28.67
C SER A 110 17.48 -5.74 -28.77
N TYR A 111 18.14 -5.32 -27.68
CA TYR A 111 19.58 -5.00 -27.69
C TYR A 111 20.43 -5.93 -26.80
N ARG A 112 19.94 -7.13 -26.47
CA ARG A 112 20.66 -8.11 -25.61
C ARG A 112 21.11 -7.50 -24.27
N CYS A 113 20.27 -6.64 -23.70
CA CYS A 113 20.51 -5.86 -22.49
C CYS A 113 21.69 -4.87 -22.59
N ALA A 114 22.13 -4.48 -23.79
CA ALA A 114 23.10 -3.41 -23.97
C ALA A 114 22.45 -2.06 -23.64
N LEU A 115 22.85 -1.45 -22.53
CA LEU A 115 22.23 -0.22 -22.02
C LEU A 115 22.32 0.96 -23.00
N LEU A 116 23.39 1.06 -23.80
CA LEU A 116 23.55 2.11 -24.81
C LEU A 116 23.01 1.72 -26.20
N GLY A 117 22.50 0.49 -26.35
CA GLY A 117 21.97 -0.03 -27.61
C GLY A 117 20.87 0.86 -28.21
N PRO A 118 19.78 1.14 -27.47
CA PRO A 118 18.70 2.01 -27.94
C PRO A 118 19.18 3.41 -28.34
N PHE A 119 20.14 3.97 -27.59
CA PHE A 119 20.70 5.28 -27.87
C PHE A 119 21.50 5.30 -29.18
N HIS A 120 22.37 4.31 -29.40
CA HIS A 120 23.12 4.19 -30.65
C HIS A 120 22.21 3.95 -31.86
N ASP A 121 21.16 3.13 -31.70
CA ASP A 121 20.19 2.90 -32.78
C ASP A 121 19.44 4.18 -33.16
N LEU A 122 18.92 4.92 -32.17
CA LEU A 122 18.27 6.20 -32.42
C LEU A 122 19.21 7.22 -33.09
N GLN A 123 20.48 7.25 -32.66
CA GLN A 123 21.50 8.11 -33.27
C GLN A 123 21.75 7.74 -34.74
N LEU A 124 21.85 6.45 -35.06
CA LEU A 124 22.02 5.98 -36.44
C LEU A 124 20.79 6.32 -37.30
N ARG A 125 19.57 6.11 -36.79
CA ARG A 125 18.33 6.49 -37.47
C ARG A 125 18.27 7.98 -37.77
N TYR A 126 18.69 8.83 -36.82
CA TYR A 126 18.77 10.27 -37.01
C TYR A 126 19.77 10.65 -38.11
N ILE A 127 20.95 10.04 -38.12
CA ILE A 127 21.98 10.29 -39.14
C ILE A 127 21.49 9.88 -40.54
N LEU A 128 20.77 8.77 -40.66
CA LEU A 128 20.28 8.25 -41.94
C LEU A 128 19.08 9.02 -42.50
N THR A 129 18.15 9.45 -41.65
CA THR A 129 16.93 10.17 -42.06
C THR A 129 17.12 11.68 -42.12
N ASN A 130 18.14 12.22 -41.44
CA ASN A 130 18.34 13.66 -41.21
C ASN A 130 17.10 14.36 -40.62
N SER A 131 16.24 13.60 -39.92
CA SER A 131 14.96 14.05 -39.37
C SER A 131 14.71 13.40 -38.02
N LEU A 132 14.70 14.21 -36.95
CA LEU A 132 14.45 13.71 -35.59
C LEU A 132 13.07 13.05 -35.46
N LYS A 133 12.06 13.60 -36.15
CA LYS A 133 10.71 13.07 -36.11
C LYS A 133 10.65 11.66 -36.71
N GLU A 134 11.26 11.46 -37.88
CA GLU A 134 11.26 10.16 -38.55
C GLU A 134 12.08 9.14 -37.76
N ALA A 135 13.22 9.54 -37.20
CA ALA A 135 14.02 8.69 -36.33
C ALA A 135 13.24 8.23 -35.08
N LEU A 136 12.53 9.15 -34.42
CA LEU A 136 11.74 8.84 -33.23
C LEU A 136 10.52 7.98 -33.56
N VAL A 137 9.81 8.25 -34.65
CA VAL A 137 8.63 7.45 -35.06
C VAL A 137 9.08 6.05 -35.46
N GLY A 138 10.12 5.92 -36.27
CA GLY A 138 10.65 4.61 -36.65
C GLY A 138 11.13 3.80 -35.44
N PHE A 139 11.88 4.45 -34.53
CA PHE A 139 12.28 3.80 -33.28
C PHE A 139 11.07 3.39 -32.43
N ALA A 140 10.05 4.25 -32.33
CA ALA A 140 8.84 3.98 -31.57
C ALA A 140 8.06 2.79 -32.14
N GLU A 141 7.89 2.72 -33.46
CA GLU A 141 7.15 1.66 -34.13
C GLU A 141 7.86 0.31 -34.02
N ASP A 142 9.18 0.31 -34.12
CA ASP A 142 9.99 -0.91 -34.12
C ASP A 142 10.22 -1.44 -32.71
N GLU A 143 10.50 -0.56 -31.74
CA GLU A 143 11.07 -0.95 -30.46
C GLU A 143 10.13 -0.78 -29.26
N LEU A 144 9.18 0.16 -29.28
CA LEU A 144 8.34 0.39 -28.11
C LEU A 144 7.31 -0.73 -27.91
N PRO A 145 6.96 -1.04 -26.64
CA PRO A 145 6.00 -2.09 -26.35
C PRO A 145 4.64 -1.72 -26.92
N ARG A 146 4.10 -2.60 -27.77
CA ARG A 146 2.81 -2.36 -28.44
C ARG A 146 1.65 -2.73 -27.52
N PRO A 147 0.67 -1.84 -27.30
CA PRO A 147 -0.54 -2.20 -26.58
C PRO A 147 -1.35 -3.22 -27.41
N THR A 148 -1.79 -4.29 -26.77
CA THR A 148 -2.70 -5.27 -27.39
C THR A 148 -3.90 -5.51 -26.49
N LEU A 149 -5.10 -5.63 -27.07
CA LEU A 149 -6.31 -5.92 -26.29
C LEU A 149 -6.17 -7.21 -25.48
N TYR A 150 -5.53 -8.22 -26.07
CA TYR A 150 -5.28 -9.49 -25.41
C TYR A 150 -4.42 -9.32 -24.14
N GLY A 151 -3.34 -8.54 -24.18
CA GLY A 151 -2.52 -8.27 -22.99
C GLY A 151 -3.28 -7.53 -21.90
N PHE A 152 -4.15 -6.58 -22.26
CA PHE A 152 -5.02 -5.89 -21.29
C PHE A 152 -6.04 -6.84 -20.67
N VAL A 153 -6.66 -7.73 -21.45
CA VAL A 153 -7.60 -8.74 -20.95
C VAL A 153 -6.88 -9.73 -20.03
N LEU A 154 -5.66 -10.15 -20.37
CA LEU A 154 -4.84 -11.00 -19.51
C LEU A 154 -4.56 -10.34 -18.16
N TYR A 155 -4.11 -9.09 -18.16
CA TYR A 155 -3.81 -8.37 -16.92
C TYR A 155 -5.08 -8.09 -16.09
N ALA A 156 -6.18 -7.70 -16.74
CA ALA A 156 -7.46 -7.53 -16.05
C ALA A 156 -7.98 -8.84 -15.46
N GLY A 157 -7.87 -9.95 -16.19
CA GLY A 157 -8.20 -11.29 -15.70
C GLY A 157 -7.37 -11.68 -14.49
N TRP A 158 -6.07 -11.36 -14.50
CA TRP A 158 -5.17 -11.54 -13.36
C TRP A 158 -5.60 -10.72 -12.14
N LEU A 159 -5.90 -9.44 -12.32
CA LEU A 159 -6.37 -8.56 -11.24
C LEU A 159 -7.68 -9.06 -10.62
N VAL A 160 -8.63 -9.50 -11.46
CA VAL A 160 -9.89 -10.08 -11.00
C VAL A 160 -9.63 -11.37 -10.23
N PHE A 161 -8.81 -12.28 -10.75
CA PHE A 161 -8.45 -13.52 -10.07
C PHE A 161 -7.81 -13.24 -8.69
N GLN A 162 -6.83 -12.34 -8.63
CA GLN A 162 -6.21 -11.93 -7.37
C GLN A 162 -7.21 -11.27 -6.42
N GLY A 163 -8.13 -10.46 -6.94
CA GLY A 163 -9.18 -9.84 -6.14
C GLY A 163 -10.16 -10.86 -5.55
N LEU A 164 -10.54 -11.89 -6.31
CA LEU A 164 -11.34 -13.00 -5.81
C LEU A 164 -10.57 -13.78 -4.74
N CYS A 165 -9.29 -14.09 -4.97
CA CYS A 165 -8.44 -14.70 -3.95
C CYS A 165 -8.35 -13.85 -2.69
N TYR A 166 -8.22 -12.53 -2.82
CA TYR A 166 -8.17 -11.62 -1.68
C TYR A 166 -9.50 -11.57 -0.90
N ALA A 167 -10.64 -11.67 -1.58
CA ALA A 167 -11.96 -11.65 -0.95
C ALA A 167 -12.35 -12.99 -0.29
N PHE A 168 -11.98 -14.13 -0.89
CA PHE A 168 -12.46 -15.45 -0.47
C PHE A 168 -11.46 -16.28 0.33
N LEU A 169 -10.16 -16.02 0.21
CA LEU A 169 -9.17 -16.73 1.03
C LEU A 169 -9.14 -16.16 2.45
N PRO A 170 -8.91 -17.01 3.47
CA PRO A 170 -8.84 -16.56 4.85
C PRO A 170 -7.78 -15.45 5.04
N ALA A 171 -8.11 -14.50 5.91
CA ALA A 171 -7.39 -13.24 6.05
C ALA A 171 -5.88 -13.40 6.32
N VAL A 172 -5.09 -12.52 5.69
CA VAL A 172 -3.63 -12.33 5.87
C VAL A 172 -2.77 -13.57 5.56
N ASN A 173 -3.15 -14.39 4.58
CA ASN A 173 -2.29 -15.50 4.14
C ASN A 173 -1.77 -15.32 2.71
N GLY A 174 -0.65 -14.59 2.57
CA GLY A 174 0.03 -14.40 1.29
C GLY A 174 0.58 -15.71 0.71
N LEU A 175 1.05 -16.63 1.55
CA LEU A 175 1.57 -17.93 1.12
C LEU A 175 0.45 -18.81 0.53
N LEU A 176 -0.73 -18.81 1.15
CA LEU A 176 -1.88 -19.54 0.62
C LEU A 176 -2.32 -18.95 -0.72
N ALA A 177 -2.46 -17.63 -0.82
CA ALA A 177 -2.81 -16.96 -2.07
C ALA A 177 -1.81 -17.26 -3.19
N TRP A 178 -0.51 -17.22 -2.89
CA TRP A 178 0.55 -17.59 -3.82
C TRP A 178 0.44 -19.07 -4.25
N THR A 179 0.26 -19.99 -3.30
CA THR A 179 0.15 -21.43 -3.57
C THR A 179 -1.06 -21.75 -4.45
N VAL A 180 -2.21 -21.12 -4.18
CA VAL A 180 -3.41 -21.25 -4.99
C VAL A 180 -3.17 -20.70 -6.40
N SER A 181 -2.60 -19.49 -6.50
CA SER A 181 -2.31 -18.85 -7.79
C SER A 181 -1.38 -19.70 -8.66
N LEU A 182 -0.30 -20.20 -8.07
CA LEU A 182 0.65 -21.07 -8.76
C LEU A 182 0.02 -22.39 -9.19
N THR A 183 -0.77 -23.00 -8.32
CA THR A 183 -1.47 -24.27 -8.62
C THR A 183 -2.45 -24.09 -9.77
N PHE A 184 -3.22 -23.00 -9.77
CA PHE A 184 -4.13 -22.65 -10.88
C PHE A 184 -3.37 -22.39 -12.18
N PHE A 185 -2.23 -21.69 -12.12
CA PHE A 185 -1.40 -21.43 -13.29
C PHE A 185 -0.85 -22.73 -13.89
N LEU A 186 -0.22 -23.58 -13.06
CA LEU A 186 0.35 -24.85 -13.48
C LEU A 186 -0.72 -25.84 -13.94
N ALA A 187 -1.87 -25.91 -13.27
CA ALA A 187 -2.97 -26.76 -13.71
C ALA A 187 -3.52 -26.28 -15.07
N GLY A 188 -3.70 -24.97 -15.23
CA GLY A 188 -4.15 -24.38 -16.49
C GLY A 188 -3.25 -24.71 -17.67
N CYS A 189 -1.92 -24.59 -17.51
CA CYS A 189 -0.98 -24.83 -18.61
C CYS A 189 -0.55 -26.29 -18.78
N LEU A 190 -0.36 -27.06 -17.69
CA LEU A 190 0.16 -28.43 -17.76
C LEU A 190 -0.93 -29.48 -17.91
N LEU A 191 -2.03 -29.37 -17.15
CA LEU A 191 -3.12 -30.36 -17.13
C LEU A 191 -4.18 -30.03 -18.18
N PHE A 192 -4.70 -28.80 -18.17
CA PHE A 192 -5.84 -28.41 -19.01
C PHE A 192 -5.44 -27.83 -20.37
N LYS A 193 -4.15 -27.54 -20.59
CA LYS A 193 -3.61 -26.95 -21.83
C LYS A 193 -4.37 -25.68 -22.29
N LEU A 194 -4.87 -24.89 -21.34
CA LEU A 194 -5.65 -23.67 -21.63
C LEU A 194 -4.81 -22.58 -22.28
N TYR A 195 -3.51 -22.54 -21.98
CA TYR A 195 -2.56 -21.57 -22.51
C TYR A 195 -1.13 -22.11 -22.42
N PRO A 196 -0.18 -21.55 -23.20
CA PRO A 196 1.23 -21.93 -23.09
C PRO A 196 1.83 -21.40 -21.79
N GLY A 197 2.79 -22.15 -21.21
CA GLY A 197 3.53 -21.69 -20.03
C GLY A 197 4.33 -20.40 -20.26
N SER A 198 4.61 -20.07 -21.53
CA SER A 198 5.27 -18.83 -21.97
C SER A 198 4.35 -17.62 -22.06
N ILE A 199 3.04 -17.74 -21.75
CA ILE A 199 2.03 -16.70 -22.00
C ILE A 199 2.44 -15.29 -21.52
N ILE A 200 3.09 -15.20 -20.36
CA ILE A 200 3.56 -13.92 -19.79
C ILE A 200 4.70 -13.35 -20.63
N HIS A 201 5.69 -14.18 -20.98
CA HIS A 201 6.82 -13.79 -21.81
C HIS A 201 6.36 -13.35 -23.21
N ASP A 202 5.45 -14.11 -23.82
CA ASP A 202 4.93 -13.84 -25.17
C ASP A 202 4.13 -12.54 -25.25
N ASN A 203 3.59 -12.07 -24.12
CA ASN A 203 2.78 -10.84 -24.02
C ASN A 203 3.44 -9.77 -23.16
N TRP A 204 4.75 -9.87 -22.89
CA TRP A 204 5.43 -9.03 -21.90
C TRP A 204 5.29 -7.54 -22.19
N GLY A 205 5.48 -7.13 -23.44
CA GLY A 205 5.34 -5.72 -23.84
C GLY A 205 3.92 -5.19 -23.60
N ALA A 206 2.89 -5.96 -23.98
CA ALA A 206 1.51 -5.56 -23.77
C ALA A 206 1.13 -5.50 -22.27
N LEU A 207 1.63 -6.45 -21.47
CA LEU A 207 1.46 -6.45 -20.01
C LEU A 207 2.14 -5.24 -19.36
N LEU A 208 3.34 -4.86 -19.81
CA LEU A 208 4.05 -3.66 -19.34
C LEU A 208 3.21 -2.41 -19.59
N VAL A 209 2.61 -2.26 -20.78
CA VAL A 209 1.73 -1.13 -21.06
C VAL A 209 0.47 -1.18 -20.19
N ALA A 210 -0.17 -2.35 -20.08
CA ALA A 210 -1.38 -2.52 -19.29
C ALA A 210 -1.18 -2.18 -17.81
N THR A 211 -0.06 -2.61 -17.21
CA THR A 211 0.25 -2.33 -15.80
C THR A 211 0.52 -0.85 -15.55
N ASN A 212 1.19 -0.16 -16.47
CA ASN A 212 1.40 1.29 -16.38
C ASN A 212 0.09 2.07 -16.48
N VAL A 213 -0.76 1.74 -17.46
CA VAL A 213 -2.08 2.36 -17.61
C VAL A 213 -2.94 2.13 -16.37
N TYR A 214 -2.97 0.90 -15.86
CA TYR A 214 -3.68 0.57 -14.63
C TYR A 214 -3.11 1.30 -13.42
N GLY A 215 -1.79 1.40 -13.29
CA GLY A 215 -1.12 2.11 -12.20
C GLY A 215 -1.56 3.58 -12.14
N TYR A 216 -1.51 4.29 -13.27
CA TYR A 216 -2.00 5.66 -13.36
C TYR A 216 -3.50 5.76 -13.06
N PHE A 217 -4.30 4.88 -13.68
CA PHE A 217 -5.73 4.82 -13.41
C PHE A 217 -6.01 4.69 -11.91
N LEU A 218 -5.35 3.75 -11.24
CA LEU A 218 -5.51 3.50 -9.82
C LEU A 218 -5.07 4.71 -8.99
N THR A 219 -3.93 5.34 -9.30
CA THR A 219 -3.45 6.54 -8.62
C THR A 219 -4.47 7.68 -8.70
N PHE A 220 -4.97 8.00 -9.89
CA PHE A 220 -5.98 9.04 -10.05
C PHE A 220 -7.32 8.66 -9.42
N PHE A 221 -7.68 7.38 -9.49
CA PHE A 221 -8.88 6.85 -8.84
C PHE A 221 -8.81 7.03 -7.31
N VAL A 222 -7.72 6.62 -6.64
CA VAL A 222 -7.60 6.76 -5.17
C VAL A 222 -7.46 8.22 -4.75
N TYR A 223 -6.85 9.07 -5.58
CA TYR A 223 -6.82 10.51 -5.36
C TYR A 223 -8.21 11.13 -5.42
N ALA A 224 -9.00 10.80 -6.46
CA ALA A 224 -10.37 11.27 -6.60
C ALA A 224 -11.26 10.74 -5.47
N LYS A 225 -11.13 9.45 -5.13
CA LYS A 225 -11.80 8.82 -3.99
C LYS A 225 -11.57 9.60 -2.70
N ALA A 226 -10.32 10.01 -2.41
CA ALA A 226 -10.00 10.74 -1.18
C ALA A 226 -10.75 12.06 -1.04
N HIS A 227 -11.17 12.67 -2.15
CA HIS A 227 -11.99 13.87 -2.17
C HIS A 227 -13.48 13.57 -2.07
N LEU A 228 -13.95 12.54 -2.78
CA LEU A 228 -15.38 12.26 -2.98
C LEU A 228 -15.99 11.36 -1.89
N PHE A 229 -15.30 10.30 -1.51
CA PHE A 229 -15.78 9.28 -0.56
C PHE A 229 -14.60 8.64 0.20
N PRO A 230 -13.94 9.40 1.08
CA PRO A 230 -12.83 8.85 1.87
C PRO A 230 -13.29 7.77 2.83
N SER A 231 -12.44 6.77 3.06
CA SER A 231 -12.74 5.68 3.99
C SER A 231 -12.63 6.14 5.43
N HIS A 232 -11.59 6.94 5.71
CA HIS A 232 -11.28 7.51 7.01
C HIS A 232 -11.08 9.02 6.82
N PRO A 233 -12.14 9.85 6.92
CA PRO A 233 -12.06 11.29 6.68
C PRO A 233 -10.99 12.01 7.53
N GLU A 234 -10.74 11.50 8.74
CA GLU A 234 -9.76 11.95 9.72
C GLU A 234 -8.30 11.64 9.36
N ASP A 235 -8.05 10.59 8.57
CA ASP A 235 -6.71 10.15 8.15
C ASP A 235 -6.28 10.74 6.79
N ARG A 236 -7.01 11.74 6.30
CA ARG A 236 -6.67 12.45 5.07
C ARG A 236 -5.64 13.53 5.35
N LYS A 237 -4.58 13.55 4.55
CA LYS A 237 -3.57 14.60 4.58
C LYS A 237 -3.47 15.30 3.23
N PHE A 238 -4.01 16.52 3.17
CA PHE A 238 -3.83 17.41 2.04
C PHE A 238 -2.66 18.34 2.31
N SER A 239 -1.81 18.54 1.30
CA SER A 239 -0.67 19.43 1.39
C SER A 239 -0.89 20.79 0.72
N GLY A 240 -1.97 20.93 -0.05
CA GLY A 240 -2.24 22.10 -0.88
C GLY A 240 -1.58 22.06 -2.26
N SER A 241 -0.71 21.08 -2.52
CA SER A 241 -0.13 20.84 -3.85
C SER A 241 -0.71 19.56 -4.47
N VAL A 242 -1.47 19.73 -5.56
CA VAL A 242 -2.12 18.62 -6.27
C VAL A 242 -1.11 17.55 -6.70
N VAL A 243 0.01 17.96 -7.30
CA VAL A 243 1.05 17.03 -7.78
C VAL A 243 1.63 16.21 -6.63
N TYR A 244 1.90 16.87 -5.51
CA TYR A 244 2.44 16.19 -4.33
C TYR A 244 1.41 15.23 -3.72
N ASP A 245 0.16 15.66 -3.60
CA ASP A 245 -0.93 14.84 -3.04
C ASP A 245 -1.26 13.64 -3.92
N VAL A 246 -1.16 13.77 -5.25
CA VAL A 246 -1.28 12.65 -6.20
C VAL A 246 -0.11 11.68 -6.02
N PHE A 247 1.11 12.20 -5.87
CA PHE A 247 2.32 11.38 -5.76
C PHE A 247 2.40 10.62 -4.42
N MET A 248 2.11 11.29 -3.31
CA MET A 248 2.20 10.72 -1.96
C MET A 248 0.94 9.96 -1.54
N GLY A 249 -0.20 10.26 -2.16
CA GLY A 249 -1.51 9.82 -1.71
C GLY A 249 -2.05 10.67 -0.56
N VAL A 250 -3.37 10.82 -0.52
CA VAL A 250 -4.08 11.61 0.50
C VAL A 250 -4.57 10.74 1.66
N GLU A 251 -5.14 9.56 1.35
CA GLU A 251 -5.57 8.59 2.35
C GLU A 251 -4.42 7.64 2.72
N PHE A 252 -4.21 7.41 4.02
CA PHE A 252 -3.17 6.50 4.48
C PHE A 252 -3.44 5.03 4.11
N ASN A 253 -4.70 4.59 4.23
CA ASN A 253 -5.21 3.27 3.85
C ASN A 253 -6.58 3.40 3.15
N PRO A 254 -6.62 3.66 1.83
CA PRO A 254 -7.88 3.71 1.12
C PRO A 254 -8.53 2.32 1.09
N ARG A 255 -9.84 2.26 1.35
CA ARG A 255 -10.62 1.02 1.41
C ARG A 255 -11.96 1.08 0.67
N PHE A 256 -12.47 -0.08 0.27
CA PHE A 256 -13.91 -0.27 0.07
C PHE A 256 -14.48 -1.10 1.21
N GLY A 257 -15.32 -0.47 2.03
CA GLY A 257 -15.85 -1.07 3.24
C GLY A 257 -14.74 -1.58 4.16
N GLU A 258 -15.02 -2.66 4.89
CA GLU A 258 -14.06 -3.31 5.78
C GLU A 258 -13.23 -4.40 5.09
N LEU A 259 -13.68 -4.86 3.92
CA LEU A 259 -13.16 -6.06 3.28
C LEU A 259 -12.05 -5.81 2.25
N TRP A 260 -11.97 -4.60 1.69
CA TRP A 260 -11.02 -4.30 0.62
C TRP A 260 -10.08 -3.17 0.98
N ASP A 261 -8.81 -3.50 1.24
CA ASP A 261 -7.74 -2.52 1.47
C ASP A 261 -6.84 -2.43 0.24
N PHE A 262 -6.88 -1.28 -0.45
CA PHE A 262 -6.16 -1.09 -1.71
C PHE A 262 -4.64 -1.20 -1.55
N LYS A 263 -4.12 -0.69 -0.44
CA LYS A 263 -2.68 -0.71 -0.15
C LYS A 263 -2.23 -2.13 0.13
N LEU A 264 -2.96 -2.85 0.99
CA LEU A 264 -2.64 -4.23 1.31
C LEU A 264 -2.79 -5.16 0.10
N PHE A 265 -3.82 -4.96 -0.72
CA PHE A 265 -4.05 -5.75 -1.93
C PHE A 265 -2.89 -5.59 -2.92
N HIS A 266 -2.56 -4.35 -3.34
CA HIS A 266 -1.51 -4.14 -4.34
C HIS A 266 -0.11 -4.49 -3.84
N ASN A 267 0.19 -4.26 -2.56
CA ASN A 267 1.48 -4.65 -1.98
C ASN A 267 1.65 -6.17 -1.83
N GLY A 268 0.56 -6.91 -1.59
CA GLY A 268 0.63 -8.32 -1.22
C GLY A 268 0.13 -9.32 -2.27
N ARG A 269 -0.43 -8.86 -3.40
CA ARG A 269 -1.09 -9.72 -4.39
C ARG A 269 -0.56 -9.48 -5.81
N PRO A 270 -1.23 -8.72 -6.71
CA PRO A 270 -0.96 -8.77 -8.13
C PRO A 270 0.42 -8.25 -8.56
N GLY A 271 1.14 -7.53 -7.68
CA GLY A 271 2.48 -7.03 -7.95
C GLY A 271 3.61 -7.97 -7.54
N ILE A 272 3.39 -8.88 -6.59
CA ILE A 272 4.43 -9.77 -6.05
C ILE A 272 4.27 -11.24 -6.46
N ILE A 273 3.02 -11.69 -6.60
CA ILE A 273 2.68 -13.03 -7.09
C ILE A 273 2.77 -13.01 -8.62
#